data_AF-A0A4P9VIH8-F1
#
_entry.id   AF-A0A4P9VIH8-F1
#
_cell.length_a   1.000
_cell.length_b   1.000
_cell.length_c   1.000
_cell.angle_alpha   90.00
_cell.angle_beta   90.00
_cell.angle_gamma   90.00
#
_symmetry.space_group_name_H-M   'P 1'
#
loop_
_entity.id
_entity.type
_entity.pdbx_description
1 polymer ?
#
loop_
_entity_poly.entity_id
_entity_poly.type
_entity_poly.pdbx_seq_one_letter_code
_entity_poly.pdbx_strand_id
1 'polypeptide(L)'
;MIKQDFLICMSINFIIFYILCFASNFTNAREIINLTTFESCPYICTNGKEKGFLVDIVESIFDEVNIEVMTKALPAKRALKLARKGSFHGIIGIQQRQAPELTFPTESIGQYRYLMYVRDDDNWLFTGLNSLYERKIGVQLGVSYGVADSFIQRYGYRDEIVKILSGNNIPLRMIKMLKTGRINMFLADKNVIDSLSGKTRIINLNVAGTIPPDNIYVAFNHHKAQQYSDFISNGITKLRENGYLNSILARYNLSDWKNWRPNYRDPFAGDYINDLEKKYSNPKKAKTNQALIIFKSSVNTDYGYWKYAVKFKELLEQYSNGKLRVELRFGDSSEHDIVMDIAEGNTQMGMVAINNFTPFAPSIGFFSLPYMFPTKDSAKKIIRHKKMEEIALRSALESNVRPLSFFIGGYRLLANSERPIKRSADLRGLKIRVPQNQFMVETFRSWGIEPYPLPWPEVYPALEAKLINGQENPMNIMFSGIKKDREVWEILKYVTNIRYFLFTAPHLISENFYQSLTKESKIFVKKAAMEAEEYIWDIMSKEEQQLIDLAKSKGMIFTSPENETGDWEFKAKAIWSKFYFRAGGEELVNSVNRIINQE
;
A
#
# COMPACT_ATOMS: atom_id res chain seq x y z
N MET A 1 -91.04 -35.18 -21.52
CA MET A 1 -91.34 -34.91 -20.09
C MET A 1 -90.10 -35.29 -19.27
N ILE A 2 -89.30 -34.28 -18.85
CA ILE A 2 -88.69 -34.04 -17.51
C ILE A 2 -88.49 -35.30 -16.63
N LYS A 3 -87.37 -35.66 -15.96
CA LYS A 3 -86.01 -35.13 -15.64
C LYS A 3 -85.26 -36.29 -14.90
N GLN A 4 -83.95 -36.55 -15.12
CA GLN A 4 -82.78 -36.17 -14.28
C GLN A 4 -82.83 -36.64 -12.80
N ASP A 5 -81.82 -37.21 -12.13
CA ASP A 5 -80.39 -37.46 -12.39
C ASP A 5 -79.81 -38.48 -11.35
N PHE A 6 -78.93 -39.40 -11.81
CA PHE A 6 -77.71 -40.02 -11.20
C PHE A 6 -77.68 -40.38 -9.68
N LEU A 7 -77.65 -41.64 -9.17
CA LEU A 7 -76.72 -42.81 -9.35
C LEU A 7 -75.24 -42.37 -9.34
N ILE A 8 -74.28 -42.76 -8.46
CA ILE A 8 -73.81 -44.06 -7.94
C ILE A 8 -72.80 -43.74 -6.80
N CYS A 9 -72.96 -44.11 -5.52
CA CYS A 9 -72.68 -45.40 -4.86
C CYS A 9 -71.22 -45.94 -4.97
N MET A 10 -70.33 -45.61 -4.01
CA MET A 10 -69.23 -46.52 -3.60
C MET A 10 -68.82 -46.27 -2.13
N SER A 11 -69.17 -47.25 -1.28
CA SER A 11 -68.35 -47.85 -0.20
C SER A 11 -67.81 -46.92 0.91
N ILE A 12 -68.54 -46.73 2.02
CA ILE A 12 -68.49 -47.52 3.28
C ILE A 12 -67.19 -47.34 4.09
N ASN A 13 -67.32 -46.58 5.18
CA ASN A 13 -66.72 -46.69 6.53
C ASN A 13 -65.61 -47.73 6.73
N PHE A 14 -64.47 -47.31 7.29
CA PHE A 14 -63.94 -47.78 8.59
C PHE A 14 -62.55 -47.14 8.87
N ILE A 15 -62.24 -46.91 10.15
CA ILE A 15 -60.91 -46.62 10.75
C ILE A 15 -60.61 -45.14 11.06
N ILE A 16 -61.25 -44.70 12.15
CA ILE A 16 -60.58 -43.99 13.25
C ILE A 16 -59.50 -44.94 13.80
N PHE A 17 -58.24 -44.80 13.36
CA PHE A 17 -57.01 -45.27 14.04
C PHE A 17 -55.82 -44.80 13.18
N TYR A 18 -54.80 -44.21 13.79
CA TYR A 18 -53.56 -43.66 13.19
C TYR A 18 -53.64 -42.28 12.50
N ILE A 19 -53.92 -41.24 13.29
CA ILE A 19 -53.30 -39.92 13.07
C ILE A 19 -52.50 -39.57 14.34
N LEU A 20 -51.43 -40.32 14.55
CA LEU A 20 -50.38 -40.06 15.52
C LEU A 20 -49.08 -40.59 14.91
N CYS A 21 -48.05 -39.74 14.94
CA CYS A 21 -46.66 -40.02 14.56
C CYS A 21 -46.34 -40.16 13.06
N PHE A 22 -46.49 -39.06 12.32
CA PHE A 22 -45.41 -38.61 11.42
C PHE A 22 -45.31 -37.08 11.50
N ALA A 23 -44.97 -36.59 12.70
CA ALA A 23 -44.11 -35.41 12.76
C ALA A 23 -42.78 -35.86 12.17
N SER A 24 -42.63 -35.70 10.86
CA SER A 24 -41.33 -35.74 10.22
C SER A 24 -40.49 -34.66 10.88
N ASN A 25 -39.69 -35.06 11.87
CA ASN A 25 -38.47 -34.36 12.22
C ASN A 25 -37.60 -34.38 10.95
N PHE A 26 -37.87 -33.45 10.03
CA PHE A 26 -36.82 -32.96 9.16
C PHE A 26 -35.85 -32.22 10.08
N THR A 27 -34.93 -32.98 10.68
CA THR A 27 -33.64 -32.42 11.05
C THR A 27 -33.05 -31.88 9.76
N ASN A 28 -33.23 -30.59 9.48
CA ASN A 28 -32.50 -29.91 8.41
C ASN A 28 -31.03 -30.12 8.72
N ALA A 29 -30.38 -31.03 7.99
CA ALA A 29 -28.96 -31.29 8.14
C ALA A 29 -28.23 -29.96 7.94
N ARG A 30 -27.52 -29.52 8.98
CA ARG A 30 -26.78 -28.26 8.98
C ARG A 30 -25.72 -28.36 7.87
N GLU A 31 -25.70 -27.38 6.96
CA GLU A 31 -24.67 -27.35 5.91
C GLU A 31 -23.29 -27.20 6.57
N ILE A 32 -22.29 -27.97 6.12
CA ILE A 32 -20.94 -27.96 6.71
C ILE A 32 -19.96 -27.30 5.74
N ILE A 33 -19.23 -26.30 6.22
CA ILE A 33 -18.14 -25.67 5.49
C ILE A 33 -16.78 -26.02 6.11
N ASN A 34 -15.97 -26.74 5.34
CA ASN A 34 -14.58 -27.06 5.68
C ASN A 34 -13.62 -25.95 5.24
N LEU A 35 -12.94 -25.31 6.19
CA LEU A 35 -11.97 -24.23 5.96
C LEU A 35 -10.57 -24.63 6.46
N THR A 36 -9.54 -24.28 5.69
CA THR A 36 -8.16 -24.38 6.18
C THR A 36 -7.79 -23.17 7.03
N THR A 37 -6.89 -23.37 7.98
CA THR A 37 -6.31 -22.31 8.82
C THR A 37 -4.80 -22.57 9.00
N PHE A 38 -4.09 -21.63 9.61
CA PHE A 38 -2.69 -21.79 9.99
C PHE A 38 -2.41 -21.03 11.29
N GLU A 39 -1.42 -21.48 12.06
CA GLU A 39 -1.05 -20.86 13.33
C GLU A 39 -0.64 -19.39 13.15
N SER A 40 -1.35 -18.48 13.81
CA SER A 40 -1.08 -17.04 13.84
C SER A 40 -1.77 -16.41 15.05
N CYS A 41 -1.45 -16.88 16.26
CA CYS A 41 -2.14 -16.42 17.46
C CYS A 41 -1.81 -14.92 17.73
N PRO A 42 -2.78 -14.04 18.07
CA PRO A 42 -4.15 -14.34 18.53
C PRO A 42 -5.22 -14.47 17.43
N TYR A 43 -4.87 -14.29 16.16
CA TYR A 43 -5.82 -14.38 15.04
C TYR A 43 -6.38 -15.79 14.89
N ILE A 44 -5.49 -16.78 14.91
CA ILE A 44 -5.78 -18.22 14.81
C ILE A 44 -4.82 -18.93 15.76
N CYS A 45 -5.33 -19.62 16.76
CA CYS A 45 -4.54 -20.31 17.77
C CYS A 45 -4.82 -21.82 17.71
N THR A 46 -3.77 -22.61 17.57
CA THR A 46 -3.82 -24.08 17.53
C THR A 46 -3.45 -24.71 18.87
N ASN A 47 -2.79 -23.94 19.73
CA ASN A 47 -2.31 -24.38 21.04
C ASN A 47 -3.02 -23.60 22.15
N GLY A 48 -4.19 -24.10 22.59
CA GLY A 48 -4.97 -23.47 23.66
C GLY A 48 -6.43 -23.92 23.70
N LYS A 49 -7.19 -23.40 24.68
CA LYS A 49 -8.66 -23.56 24.72
C LYS A 49 -9.37 -22.69 23.67
N GLU A 50 -8.76 -21.57 23.30
CA GLU A 50 -9.31 -20.60 22.36
C GLU A 50 -8.77 -20.87 20.95
N LYS A 51 -9.64 -20.76 19.94
CA LYS A 51 -9.30 -21.04 18.53
C LYS A 51 -8.69 -19.82 17.80
N GLY A 52 -8.72 -18.65 18.42
CA GLY A 52 -8.31 -17.37 17.83
C GLY A 52 -9.51 -16.58 17.29
N PHE A 53 -9.43 -15.26 17.36
CA PHE A 53 -10.60 -14.40 17.15
C PHE A 53 -11.16 -14.45 15.72
N LEU A 54 -10.33 -14.75 14.71
CA LEU A 54 -10.82 -14.87 13.33
C LEU A 54 -11.72 -16.09 13.17
N VAL A 55 -11.38 -17.20 13.84
CA VAL A 55 -12.19 -18.42 13.81
C VAL A 55 -13.52 -18.16 14.52
N ASP A 56 -13.49 -17.53 15.69
CA ASP A 56 -14.69 -17.19 16.45
C ASP A 56 -15.64 -16.26 15.67
N ILE A 57 -15.10 -15.26 14.96
CA ILE A 57 -15.90 -14.37 14.09
C ILE A 57 -16.57 -15.17 12.98
N VAL A 58 -15.81 -16.00 12.26
CA VAL A 58 -16.33 -16.79 11.14
C VAL A 58 -17.38 -17.81 11.61
N GLU A 59 -17.11 -18.52 12.70
CA GLU A 59 -18.06 -19.45 13.32
C GLU A 59 -19.36 -18.73 13.72
N SER A 60 -19.27 -17.57 14.37
CA SER A 60 -20.45 -16.79 14.79
C SER A 60 -21.31 -16.33 13.62
N ILE A 61 -20.70 -15.87 12.53
CA ILE A 61 -21.42 -15.41 11.34
C ILE A 61 -22.15 -16.57 10.65
N PHE A 62 -21.48 -17.71 10.47
CA PHE A 62 -22.07 -18.87 9.80
C PHE A 62 -23.14 -19.57 10.66
N ASP A 63 -23.02 -19.51 12.00
CA ASP A 63 -24.04 -20.02 12.92
C ASP A 63 -25.39 -19.30 12.75
N GLU A 64 -25.39 -17.97 12.55
CA GLU A 64 -26.62 -17.20 12.30
C GLU A 64 -27.37 -17.62 11.03
N VAL A 65 -26.67 -18.24 10.06
CA VAL A 65 -27.25 -18.74 8.80
C VAL A 65 -27.34 -20.27 8.78
N ASN A 66 -27.25 -20.93 9.93
CA ASN A 66 -27.35 -22.38 10.10
C ASN A 66 -26.33 -23.18 9.25
N ILE A 67 -25.08 -22.71 9.22
CA ILE A 67 -23.93 -23.38 8.59
C ILE A 67 -22.89 -23.69 9.67
N GLU A 68 -22.44 -24.95 9.74
CA GLU A 68 -21.39 -25.39 10.66
C GLU A 68 -20.01 -25.19 10.03
N VAL A 69 -19.09 -24.55 10.75
CA VAL A 69 -17.72 -24.31 10.27
C VAL A 69 -16.78 -25.34 10.89
N MET A 70 -16.14 -26.12 10.03
CA MET A 70 -15.09 -27.06 10.40
C MET A 70 -13.73 -26.50 9.96
N THR A 71 -12.83 -26.28 10.90
CA THR A 71 -11.50 -25.75 10.60
C THR A 71 -10.41 -26.83 10.66
N LYS A 72 -9.42 -26.75 9.76
CA LYS A 72 -8.23 -27.59 9.80
C LYS A 72 -6.96 -26.75 9.72
N ALA A 73 -6.23 -26.70 10.83
CA ALA A 73 -4.94 -26.05 10.89
C ALA A 73 -3.87 -26.85 10.14
N LEU A 74 -3.15 -26.18 9.25
CA LEU A 74 -2.09 -26.73 8.42
C LEU A 74 -0.92 -25.74 8.32
N PRO A 75 0.29 -26.16 7.93
CA PRO A 75 1.34 -25.23 7.56
C PRO A 75 0.86 -24.24 6.49
N ALA A 76 1.12 -22.93 6.66
CA ALA A 76 0.49 -21.86 5.86
C ALA A 76 0.55 -22.08 4.33
N LYS A 77 1.72 -22.46 3.80
CA LYS A 77 1.88 -22.77 2.36
C LYS A 77 0.98 -23.93 1.91
N ARG A 78 0.79 -24.95 2.75
CA ARG A 78 -0.08 -26.10 2.47
C ARG A 78 -1.55 -25.74 2.59
N ALA A 79 -1.93 -24.98 3.63
CA ALA A 79 -3.29 -24.47 3.80
C ALA A 79 -3.73 -23.71 2.53
N LEU A 80 -2.93 -22.73 2.12
CA LEU A 80 -3.21 -21.92 0.94
C LEU A 80 -3.29 -22.76 -0.34
N LYS A 81 -2.35 -23.69 -0.54
CA LYS A 81 -2.35 -24.59 -1.70
C LYS A 81 -3.62 -25.46 -1.79
N LEU A 82 -4.13 -25.95 -0.67
CA LEU A 82 -5.34 -26.79 -0.65
C LEU A 82 -6.61 -25.98 -0.86
N ALA A 83 -6.71 -24.78 -0.29
CA ALA A 83 -7.80 -23.85 -0.56
C ALA A 83 -7.83 -23.45 -2.06
N ARG A 84 -6.67 -23.12 -2.64
CA ARG A 84 -6.52 -22.85 -4.08
C ARG A 84 -7.00 -23.98 -4.99
N LYS A 85 -6.84 -25.23 -4.56
CA LYS A 85 -7.28 -26.41 -5.31
C LYS A 85 -8.75 -26.75 -5.13
N GLY A 86 -9.47 -26.04 -4.26
CA GLY A 86 -10.85 -26.38 -3.89
C GLY A 86 -10.95 -27.66 -3.05
N SER A 87 -9.85 -28.17 -2.50
CA SER A 87 -9.86 -29.33 -1.59
C SER A 87 -10.50 -28.98 -0.23
N PHE A 88 -10.59 -27.69 0.07
CA PHE A 88 -11.37 -27.10 1.14
C PHE A 88 -12.18 -25.96 0.54
N HIS A 89 -13.32 -25.63 1.14
CA HIS A 89 -14.19 -24.54 0.67
C HIS A 89 -13.51 -23.17 0.77
N GLY A 90 -12.46 -23.05 1.58
CA GLY A 90 -11.76 -21.78 1.77
C GLY A 90 -10.60 -21.84 2.78
N ILE A 91 -10.12 -20.65 3.13
CA ILE A 91 -9.04 -20.41 4.07
C ILE A 91 -9.31 -19.15 4.89
N ILE A 92 -9.06 -19.20 6.21
CA ILE A 92 -9.17 -18.05 7.12
C ILE A 92 -7.78 -17.45 7.34
N GLY A 93 -7.71 -16.11 7.44
CA GLY A 93 -6.52 -15.42 7.94
C GLY A 93 -5.57 -14.91 6.87
N ILE A 94 -6.02 -14.78 5.62
CA ILE A 94 -5.18 -14.37 4.50
C ILE A 94 -5.51 -12.96 4.00
N GLN A 95 -4.53 -12.34 3.35
CA GLN A 95 -4.68 -11.09 2.60
C GLN A 95 -5.06 -11.41 1.16
N GLN A 96 -5.81 -10.52 0.49
CA GLN A 96 -6.23 -10.74 -0.89
C GLN A 96 -5.07 -10.99 -1.85
N ARG A 97 -3.97 -10.23 -1.68
CA ARG A 97 -2.74 -10.39 -2.49
C ARG A 97 -2.11 -11.78 -2.44
N GLN A 98 -2.36 -12.58 -1.40
CA GLN A 98 -1.76 -13.91 -1.28
C GLN A 98 -2.43 -14.93 -2.20
N ALA A 99 -3.71 -14.73 -2.54
CA ALA A 99 -4.50 -15.62 -3.38
C ALA A 99 -5.62 -14.88 -4.13
N PRO A 100 -5.28 -13.95 -5.05
CA PRO A 100 -6.23 -13.15 -5.81
C PRO A 100 -7.37 -13.94 -6.44
N GLU A 101 -7.08 -15.15 -6.91
CA GLU A 101 -8.00 -16.03 -7.61
C GLU A 101 -9.15 -16.57 -6.75
N LEU A 102 -9.05 -16.44 -5.42
CA LEU A 102 -10.14 -16.81 -4.51
C LEU A 102 -11.22 -15.72 -4.47
N THR A 103 -12.42 -16.09 -4.04
CA THR A 103 -13.49 -15.12 -3.77
C THR A 103 -13.35 -14.59 -2.35
N PHE A 104 -13.40 -13.27 -2.19
CA PHE A 104 -13.25 -12.58 -0.91
C PHE A 104 -14.50 -11.78 -0.55
N PRO A 105 -14.81 -11.64 0.75
CA PRO A 105 -15.77 -10.66 1.23
C PRO A 105 -15.28 -9.23 0.98
N THR A 106 -16.22 -8.29 0.89
CA THR A 106 -15.90 -6.85 0.75
C THR A 106 -15.40 -6.25 2.05
N GLU A 107 -15.82 -6.80 3.19
CA GLU A 107 -15.37 -6.38 4.52
C GLU A 107 -14.29 -7.33 5.06
N SER A 108 -13.28 -6.76 5.72
CA SER A 108 -12.25 -7.55 6.41
C SER A 108 -12.78 -8.09 7.74
N ILE A 109 -12.28 -9.26 8.14
CA ILE A 109 -12.56 -9.89 9.45
C ILE A 109 -11.41 -9.69 10.45
N GLY A 110 -10.37 -8.97 10.04
CA GLY A 110 -9.25 -8.57 10.89
C GLY A 110 -8.31 -7.62 10.16
N GLN A 111 -7.30 -7.14 10.88
CA GLN A 111 -6.26 -6.29 10.31
C GLN A 111 -4.93 -6.57 11.01
N TYR A 112 -3.84 -6.65 10.25
CA TYR A 112 -2.48 -6.53 10.77
C TYR A 112 -2.12 -5.06 10.91
N ARG A 113 -1.53 -4.68 12.04
CA ARG A 113 -1.00 -3.33 12.24
C ARG A 113 0.36 -3.42 12.88
N TYR A 114 1.40 -3.24 12.08
CA TYR A 114 2.77 -3.27 12.57
C TYR A 114 3.15 -1.91 13.18
N LEU A 115 3.51 -1.96 14.46
CA LEU A 115 3.94 -0.82 15.24
C LEU A 115 5.44 -0.90 15.53
N MET A 116 6.05 0.27 15.68
CA MET A 116 7.44 0.43 16.09
C MET A 116 7.49 0.64 17.58
N TYR A 117 7.83 -0.42 18.31
CA TYR A 117 7.90 -0.39 19.77
C TYR A 117 9.28 0.02 20.23
N VAL A 118 9.32 0.99 21.14
CA VAL A 118 10.52 1.49 21.81
C VAL A 118 10.32 1.46 23.33
N ARG A 119 11.39 1.72 24.09
CA ARG A 119 11.31 1.81 25.55
C ARG A 119 10.37 2.95 25.97
N ASP A 120 9.80 2.86 27.16
CA ASP A 120 8.87 3.85 27.72
C ASP A 120 9.51 5.21 28.00
N ASP A 121 10.83 5.26 28.15
CA ASP A 121 11.64 6.48 28.25
C ASP A 121 12.22 6.98 26.91
N ASP A 122 11.97 6.25 25.81
CA ASP A 122 12.47 6.62 24.48
C ASP A 122 11.46 7.52 23.75
N ASN A 123 11.94 8.70 23.36
CA ASN A 123 11.16 9.73 22.68
C ASN A 123 11.36 9.76 21.17
N TRP A 124 12.10 8.80 20.61
CA TRP A 124 12.24 8.69 19.16
C TRP A 124 10.93 8.45 18.47
N LEU A 125 10.79 9.07 17.30
CA LEU A 125 9.64 8.94 16.41
C LEU A 125 10.12 8.55 15.03
N PHE A 126 9.37 7.66 14.40
CA PHE A 126 9.64 7.27 13.03
C PHE A 126 9.22 8.39 12.09
N THR A 127 10.19 8.93 11.37
CA THR A 127 9.98 9.99 10.37
C THR A 127 10.11 9.47 8.94
N GLY A 128 10.60 8.25 8.74
CA GLY A 128 10.80 7.66 7.41
C GLY A 128 11.85 6.57 7.44
N LEU A 129 12.02 5.83 6.35
CA LEU A 129 12.95 4.69 6.28
C LEU A 129 14.39 5.05 6.67
N ASN A 130 14.84 6.28 6.40
CA ASN A 130 16.19 6.71 6.77
C ASN A 130 16.38 6.85 8.30
N SER A 131 15.32 7.19 9.05
CA SER A 131 15.40 7.27 10.53
C SER A 131 15.71 5.92 11.19
N LEU A 132 15.51 4.81 10.47
CA LEU A 132 15.80 3.45 10.94
C LEU A 132 17.29 3.18 11.11
N TYR A 133 18.18 3.89 10.40
CA TYR A 133 19.64 3.72 10.54
C TYR A 133 20.18 4.09 11.92
N GLU A 134 19.44 4.91 12.66
CA GLU A 134 19.81 5.31 14.01
C GLU A 134 19.52 4.22 15.05
N ARG A 135 18.96 3.09 14.61
CA ARG A 135 18.36 2.10 15.49
C ARG A 135 18.85 0.70 15.14
N LYS A 136 19.18 -0.06 16.19
CA LYS A 136 19.24 -1.53 16.09
C LYS A 136 17.82 -2.09 16.23
N ILE A 137 17.29 -2.66 15.15
CA ILE A 137 15.90 -3.06 14.99
C ILE A 137 15.75 -4.56 15.18
N GLY A 138 14.84 -4.99 16.05
CA GLY A 138 14.39 -6.38 16.13
C GLY A 138 13.29 -6.67 15.11
N VAL A 139 13.48 -7.70 14.29
CA VAL A 139 12.46 -8.22 13.36
C VAL A 139 12.36 -9.75 13.43
N GLN A 140 11.21 -10.29 13.04
CA GLN A 140 10.98 -11.72 13.01
C GLN A 140 11.30 -12.29 11.63
N LEU A 141 12.04 -13.39 11.59
CA LEU A 141 12.34 -14.10 10.34
C LEU A 141 11.05 -14.53 9.63
N GLY A 142 10.95 -14.20 8.34
CA GLY A 142 9.84 -14.62 7.48
C GLY A 142 8.56 -13.78 7.60
N VAL A 143 8.59 -12.69 8.38
CA VAL A 143 7.50 -11.71 8.43
C VAL A 143 7.81 -10.57 7.46
N SER A 144 6.83 -10.19 6.65
CA SER A 144 6.90 -9.01 5.79
C SER A 144 6.31 -7.81 6.53
N TYR A 145 7.06 -6.72 6.52
CA TYR A 145 6.77 -5.43 7.12
C TYR A 145 6.50 -4.36 6.04
N GLY A 146 6.14 -4.78 4.82
CA GLY A 146 5.75 -3.89 3.73
C GLY A 146 6.85 -2.91 3.35
N VAL A 147 6.62 -1.60 3.54
CA VAL A 147 7.58 -0.54 3.14
C VAL A 147 8.94 -0.66 3.83
N ALA A 148 9.03 -1.35 4.97
CA ALA A 148 10.30 -1.57 5.67
C ALA A 148 11.10 -2.76 5.12
N ASP A 149 10.51 -3.58 4.24
CA ASP A 149 11.15 -4.82 3.76
C ASP A 149 12.42 -4.54 2.96
N SER A 150 12.46 -3.48 2.15
CA SER A 150 13.67 -3.12 1.41
C SER A 150 14.82 -2.75 2.35
N PHE A 151 14.53 -2.04 3.44
CA PHE A 151 15.53 -1.72 4.48
C PHE A 151 15.99 -2.99 5.18
N ILE A 152 15.06 -3.86 5.59
CA ILE A 152 15.38 -5.13 6.29
C ILE A 152 16.20 -6.06 5.38
N GLN A 153 15.86 -6.16 4.09
CA GLN A 153 16.60 -6.96 3.13
C GLN A 153 18.01 -6.42 2.94
N ARG A 154 18.17 -5.10 2.82
CA ARG A 154 19.45 -4.44 2.59
C ARG A 154 20.38 -4.49 3.79
N TYR A 155 19.89 -4.43 5.02
CA TYR A 155 20.73 -4.47 6.23
C TYR A 155 20.59 -5.75 7.06
N GLY A 156 19.84 -6.74 6.58
CA GLY A 156 19.58 -7.98 7.31
C GLY A 156 20.84 -8.81 7.62
N TYR A 157 21.92 -8.58 6.87
CA TYR A 157 23.23 -9.19 7.13
C TYR A 157 24.07 -8.45 8.18
N ARG A 158 23.65 -7.24 8.59
CA ARG A 158 24.32 -6.38 9.58
C ARG A 158 23.60 -6.45 10.92
N ASP A 159 24.03 -7.35 11.81
CA ASP A 159 23.39 -7.57 13.12
C ASP A 159 23.32 -6.30 13.98
N GLU A 160 24.25 -5.36 13.78
CA GLU A 160 24.27 -4.06 14.45
C GLU A 160 23.13 -3.13 14.03
N ILE A 161 22.53 -3.33 12.85
CA ILE A 161 21.39 -2.55 12.34
C ILE A 161 20.10 -3.39 12.46
N VAL A 162 20.08 -4.61 11.93
CA VAL A 162 18.89 -5.46 11.89
C VAL A 162 19.17 -6.78 12.60
N LYS A 163 18.53 -6.94 13.76
CA LYS A 163 18.53 -8.19 14.52
C LYS A 163 17.34 -9.04 14.10
N ILE A 164 17.60 -10.08 13.31
CA ILE A 164 16.59 -11.05 12.89
C ILE A 164 16.47 -12.16 13.93
N LEU A 165 15.25 -12.41 14.43
CA LEU A 165 14.97 -13.48 15.39
C LEU A 165 14.17 -14.62 14.74
N SER A 166 14.49 -15.85 15.12
CA SER A 166 13.75 -17.07 14.78
C SER A 166 13.50 -17.95 16.01
N GLY A 167 12.58 -18.91 15.90
CA GLY A 167 12.17 -19.81 16.99
C GLY A 167 10.89 -19.35 17.70
N ASN A 168 10.71 -19.77 18.95
CA ASN A 168 9.47 -19.55 19.72
C ASN A 168 9.52 -18.25 20.54
N ASN A 169 8.34 -17.76 20.94
CA ASN A 169 8.15 -16.62 21.85
C ASN A 169 8.89 -15.34 21.40
N ILE A 170 8.94 -15.10 20.09
CA ILE A 170 9.70 -14.01 19.48
C ILE A 170 9.31 -12.63 20.04
N PRO A 171 8.01 -12.27 20.17
CA PRO A 171 7.63 -10.97 20.72
C PRO A 171 8.16 -10.76 22.15
N LEU A 172 8.05 -11.76 23.04
CA LEU A 172 8.57 -11.67 24.40
C LEU A 172 10.10 -11.53 24.45
N ARG A 173 10.80 -12.22 23.54
CA ARG A 173 12.26 -12.10 23.40
C ARG A 173 12.66 -10.71 22.91
N MET A 174 11.94 -10.14 21.94
CA MET A 174 12.16 -8.76 21.50
C MET A 174 11.95 -7.76 22.63
N ILE A 175 10.87 -7.89 23.40
CA ILE A 175 10.60 -7.05 24.59
C ILE A 175 11.76 -7.14 25.58
N LYS A 176 12.25 -8.37 25.88
CA LYS A 176 13.41 -8.56 26.77
C LYS A 176 14.67 -7.89 26.20
N MET A 177 14.96 -8.09 24.91
CA MET A 177 16.13 -7.51 24.25
C MET A 177 16.07 -5.98 24.29
N LEU A 178 14.91 -5.39 24.04
CA LEU A 178 14.67 -3.95 24.12
C LEU A 178 14.95 -3.41 25.53
N LYS A 179 14.42 -4.06 26.57
CA LYS A 179 14.66 -3.67 27.98
C LYS A 179 16.12 -3.79 28.40
N THR A 180 16.83 -4.77 27.86
CA THR A 180 18.27 -4.97 28.13
C THR A 180 19.20 -4.13 27.23
N GLY A 181 18.65 -3.26 26.38
CA GLY A 181 19.45 -2.42 25.46
C GLY A 181 20.13 -3.18 24.32
N ARG A 182 19.77 -4.45 24.06
CA ARG A 182 20.33 -5.25 22.95
C ARG A 182 19.76 -4.89 21.59
N ILE A 183 18.60 -4.25 21.59
CA ILE A 183 17.97 -3.59 20.43
C ILE A 183 17.40 -2.26 20.93
N ASN A 184 17.25 -1.28 20.05
CA ASN A 184 16.66 0.02 20.38
C ASN A 184 15.16 0.06 20.08
N MET A 185 14.70 -0.79 19.17
CA MET A 185 13.29 -0.90 18.80
C MET A 185 12.99 -2.29 18.23
N PHE A 186 11.71 -2.63 18.10
CA PHE A 186 11.30 -3.77 17.28
C PHE A 186 10.01 -3.49 16.52
N LEU A 187 9.83 -4.19 15.40
CA LEU A 187 8.60 -4.20 14.62
C LEU A 187 7.78 -5.42 14.96
N ALA A 188 6.55 -5.21 15.43
CA ALA A 188 5.62 -6.28 15.72
C ALA A 188 4.18 -5.86 15.42
N ASP A 189 3.34 -6.86 15.17
CA ASP A 189 1.91 -6.65 15.04
C ASP A 189 1.27 -6.23 16.37
N LYS A 190 0.35 -5.27 16.31
CA LYS A 190 -0.36 -4.70 17.46
C LYS A 190 -1.13 -5.76 18.24
N ASN A 191 -1.89 -6.61 17.56
CA ASN A 191 -2.72 -7.61 18.24
C ASN A 191 -1.86 -8.65 18.93
N VAL A 192 -0.74 -9.04 18.32
CA VAL A 192 0.24 -9.93 18.96
C VAL A 192 0.74 -9.33 20.27
N ILE A 193 1.13 -8.06 20.30
CA ILE A 193 1.60 -7.42 21.54
C ILE A 193 0.48 -7.20 22.56
N ASP A 194 -0.69 -6.71 22.13
CA ASP A 194 -1.84 -6.48 23.01
C ASP A 194 -2.30 -7.78 23.69
N SER A 195 -2.31 -8.90 22.96
CA SER A 195 -2.68 -10.22 23.51
C SER A 195 -1.71 -10.72 24.60
N LEU A 196 -0.46 -10.24 24.59
CA LEU A 196 0.53 -10.57 25.62
C LEU A 196 0.38 -9.69 26.87
N SER A 197 -0.05 -8.44 26.71
CA SER A 197 -0.21 -7.48 27.81
C SER A 197 -1.15 -7.95 28.91
N GLY A 198 -2.20 -8.70 28.58
CA GLY A 198 -3.10 -9.31 29.58
C GLY A 198 -2.46 -10.43 30.43
N LYS A 199 -1.37 -11.05 29.95
CA LYS A 199 -0.69 -12.18 30.61
C LYS A 199 0.56 -11.75 31.40
N THR A 200 1.06 -10.54 31.16
CA THR A 200 2.26 -10.02 31.81
C THR A 200 2.03 -8.58 32.26
N ARG A 201 2.03 -8.32 33.58
CA ARG A 201 1.96 -6.99 34.23
C ARG A 201 3.08 -6.00 33.83
N ILE A 202 3.91 -6.30 32.83
CA ILE A 202 5.24 -5.70 32.63
C ILE A 202 5.52 -5.40 31.15
N ILE A 203 4.59 -4.77 30.44
CA ILE A 203 4.85 -4.25 29.08
C ILE A 203 4.54 -2.74 29.04
N ASN A 204 5.41 -1.94 29.67
CA ASN A 204 5.47 -0.51 29.39
C ASN A 204 6.34 -0.33 28.15
N LEU A 205 5.71 0.02 27.03
CA LEU A 205 6.37 0.31 25.76
C LEU A 205 5.75 1.58 25.19
N ASN A 206 6.58 2.40 24.53
CA ASN A 206 6.08 3.47 23.69
C ASN A 206 5.96 3.00 22.24
N VAL A 207 5.03 3.61 21.52
CA VAL A 207 4.88 3.44 20.07
C VAL A 207 5.50 4.65 19.40
N ALA A 208 6.62 4.44 18.70
CA ALA A 208 7.35 5.47 17.98
C ALA A 208 6.80 5.74 16.57
N GLY A 209 5.99 4.84 16.04
CA GLY A 209 5.48 4.93 14.69
C GLY A 209 4.75 3.67 14.23
N THR A 210 4.27 3.72 12.99
CA THR A 210 3.52 2.63 12.35
C THR A 210 3.87 2.56 10.88
N ILE A 211 3.82 1.35 10.33
CA ILE A 211 3.80 1.14 8.88
C ILE A 211 2.35 0.86 8.43
N PRO A 212 2.05 0.78 7.12
CA PRO A 212 0.70 0.54 6.63
C PRO A 212 0.10 -0.72 7.22
N PRO A 213 -1.19 -0.71 7.61
CA PRO A 213 -1.89 -1.92 8.01
C PRO A 213 -2.35 -2.73 6.79
N ASP A 214 -2.56 -4.03 7.01
CA ASP A 214 -3.07 -4.95 6.00
C ASP A 214 -4.35 -5.61 6.47
N ASN A 215 -5.38 -5.58 5.63
CA ASN A 215 -6.65 -6.24 5.91
C ASN A 215 -6.53 -7.77 5.80
N ILE A 216 -7.23 -8.47 6.70
CA ILE A 216 -7.26 -9.92 6.79
C ILE A 216 -8.66 -10.42 6.51
N TYR A 217 -8.75 -11.46 5.71
CA TYR A 217 -10.00 -12.01 5.19
C TYR A 217 -10.09 -13.51 5.44
N VAL A 218 -11.31 -14.02 5.29
CA VAL A 218 -11.57 -15.40 4.88
C VAL A 218 -11.80 -15.38 3.36
N ALA A 219 -11.31 -16.40 2.66
CA ALA A 219 -11.43 -16.50 1.21
C ALA A 219 -11.95 -17.87 0.81
N PHE A 220 -12.72 -17.94 -0.27
CA PHE A 220 -13.44 -19.15 -0.67
C PHE A 220 -13.08 -19.61 -2.08
N ASN A 221 -13.11 -20.93 -2.28
CA ASN A 221 -13.01 -21.60 -3.57
C ASN A 221 -14.06 -22.71 -3.64
N HIS A 222 -15.28 -22.34 -4.03
CA HIS A 222 -16.43 -23.22 -4.03
C HIS A 222 -17.51 -22.68 -4.96
N HIS A 223 -18.45 -23.53 -5.39
CA HIS A 223 -19.57 -23.08 -6.23
C HIS A 223 -20.47 -22.04 -5.53
N LYS A 224 -20.50 -22.01 -4.19
CA LYS A 224 -21.16 -20.98 -3.37
C LYS A 224 -20.23 -19.87 -2.85
N ALA A 225 -19.03 -19.72 -3.39
CA ALA A 225 -18.00 -18.82 -2.83
C ALA A 225 -18.44 -17.35 -2.71
N GLN A 226 -19.24 -16.86 -3.66
CA GLN A 226 -19.80 -15.50 -3.58
C GLN A 226 -20.80 -15.38 -2.43
N GLN A 227 -21.73 -16.34 -2.32
CA GLN A 227 -22.71 -16.36 -1.24
C GLN A 227 -22.03 -16.39 0.14
N TYR A 228 -21.01 -17.22 0.32
CA TYR A 228 -20.24 -17.26 1.57
C TYR A 228 -19.51 -15.94 1.85
N SER A 229 -18.94 -15.31 0.83
CA SER A 229 -18.33 -13.99 0.94
C SER A 229 -19.35 -12.91 1.34
N ASP A 230 -20.56 -12.97 0.81
CA ASP A 230 -21.63 -12.02 1.14
C ASP A 230 -22.10 -12.20 2.59
N PHE A 231 -22.24 -13.46 3.05
CA PHE A 231 -22.54 -13.76 4.45
C PHE A 231 -21.49 -13.18 5.40
N ILE A 232 -20.19 -13.33 5.09
CA ILE A 232 -19.13 -12.76 5.90
C ILE A 232 -19.20 -11.23 5.92
N SER A 233 -19.40 -10.60 4.77
CA SER A 233 -19.43 -9.13 4.64
C SER A 233 -20.58 -8.51 5.46
N ASN A 234 -21.77 -9.11 5.35
CA ASN A 234 -22.94 -8.68 6.11
C ASN A 234 -22.80 -9.02 7.60
N GLY A 235 -22.32 -10.22 7.89
CA GLY A 235 -22.16 -10.74 9.24
C GLY A 235 -21.21 -9.91 10.07
N ILE A 236 -20.01 -9.58 9.57
CA ILE A 236 -19.05 -8.77 10.33
C ILE A 236 -19.55 -7.35 10.59
N THR A 237 -20.36 -6.81 9.67
CA THR A 237 -21.01 -5.51 9.86
C THR A 237 -22.04 -5.60 10.99
N LYS A 238 -22.93 -6.60 10.95
CA LYS A 238 -23.92 -6.84 11.99
C LYS A 238 -23.31 -7.11 13.37
N LEU A 239 -22.26 -7.96 13.43
CA LEU A 239 -21.53 -8.23 14.68
C LEU A 239 -20.92 -6.96 15.29
N ARG A 240 -20.52 -6.01 14.44
CA ARG A 240 -19.98 -4.73 14.90
C ARG A 240 -21.08 -3.82 15.42
N GLU A 241 -22.18 -3.69 14.68
CA GLU A 241 -23.33 -2.85 15.04
C GLU A 241 -24.00 -3.30 16.34
N ASN A 242 -24.12 -4.61 16.57
CA ASN A 242 -24.73 -5.15 17.79
C ASN A 242 -23.76 -5.29 18.98
N GLY A 243 -22.48 -4.92 18.80
CA GLY A 243 -21.44 -4.99 19.84
C GLY A 243 -20.90 -6.39 20.15
N TYR A 244 -21.39 -7.46 19.49
CA TYR A 244 -20.91 -8.82 19.73
C TYR A 244 -19.46 -9.02 19.28
N LEU A 245 -19.02 -8.31 18.22
CA LEU A 245 -17.62 -8.29 17.80
C LEU A 245 -16.69 -7.86 18.94
N ASN A 246 -17.07 -6.83 19.72
CA ASN A 246 -16.28 -6.41 20.88
C ASN A 246 -16.21 -7.51 21.95
N SER A 247 -17.30 -8.26 22.14
CA SER A 247 -17.33 -9.39 23.08
C SER A 247 -16.41 -10.54 22.63
N ILE A 248 -16.33 -10.81 21.33
CA ILE A 248 -15.35 -11.76 20.78
C ILE A 248 -13.93 -11.27 21.04
N LEU A 249 -13.61 -10.03 20.64
CA LEU A 249 -12.26 -9.47 20.73
C LEU A 249 -11.77 -9.32 22.18
N ALA A 250 -12.66 -9.00 23.12
CA ALA A 250 -12.32 -8.85 24.54
C ALA A 250 -11.77 -10.14 25.16
N ARG A 251 -12.20 -11.33 24.71
CA ARG A 251 -11.64 -12.62 25.17
C ARG A 251 -10.14 -12.73 24.90
N TYR A 252 -9.70 -12.10 23.82
CA TYR A 252 -8.30 -12.09 23.38
C TYR A 252 -7.53 -10.85 23.84
N ASN A 253 -8.13 -9.99 24.69
CA ASN A 253 -7.59 -8.69 25.08
C ASN A 253 -7.35 -7.74 23.89
N LEU A 254 -8.23 -7.80 22.89
CA LEU A 254 -8.14 -7.01 21.65
C LEU A 254 -9.27 -5.98 21.55
N SER A 255 -9.12 -5.06 20.60
CA SER A 255 -10.11 -4.04 20.25
C SER A 255 -10.35 -4.04 18.74
N ASP A 256 -11.54 -3.62 18.32
CA ASP A 256 -11.90 -3.53 16.91
C ASP A 256 -10.91 -2.63 16.15
N TRP A 257 -10.37 -3.17 15.05
CA TRP A 257 -9.41 -2.48 14.22
C TRP A 257 -9.98 -1.26 13.51
N LYS A 258 -11.32 -1.15 13.35
CA LYS A 258 -11.95 0.08 12.85
C LYS A 258 -11.89 1.24 13.84
N ASN A 259 -11.75 0.95 15.14
CA ASN A 259 -11.70 1.96 16.22
C ASN A 259 -10.28 2.33 16.63
N TRP A 260 -9.28 1.74 15.99
CA TRP A 260 -7.89 2.03 16.23
C TRP A 260 -7.56 3.48 15.91
N ARG A 261 -7.31 4.26 16.97
CA ARG A 261 -6.82 5.61 16.80
C ARG A 261 -5.39 5.58 16.23
N PRO A 262 -5.02 6.57 15.42
CA PRO A 262 -3.62 6.88 15.18
C PRO A 262 -2.98 7.22 16.53
N ASN A 263 -2.18 6.29 17.08
CA ASN A 263 -1.46 6.48 18.34
C ASN A 263 -0.01 6.94 18.09
N TYR A 264 0.27 7.53 16.92
CA TYR A 264 1.56 8.15 16.69
C TYR A 264 1.55 9.55 17.28
N ARG A 265 2.57 9.86 18.08
CA ARG A 265 2.91 11.25 18.40
C ARG A 265 3.25 11.93 17.08
N ASP A 266 2.86 13.19 16.89
CA ASP A 266 3.21 13.93 15.68
C ASP A 266 4.74 14.01 15.59
N PRO A 267 5.38 13.33 14.61
CA PRO A 267 6.83 13.33 14.48
C PRO A 267 7.38 14.70 14.09
N PHE A 268 6.51 15.64 13.71
CA PHE A 268 6.88 16.97 13.24
C PHE A 268 6.49 18.08 14.21
N ALA A 269 5.94 17.75 15.38
CA ALA A 269 5.61 18.74 16.39
C ALA A 269 6.88 19.41 16.95
N GLY A 270 6.72 20.66 17.39
CA GLY A 270 7.82 21.45 17.97
C GLY A 270 8.81 21.96 16.93
N ASP A 271 10.10 21.98 17.28
CA ASP A 271 11.17 22.58 16.48
C ASP A 271 11.88 21.56 15.57
N TYR A 272 11.07 20.73 14.90
CA TYR A 272 11.53 19.54 14.17
C TYR A 272 12.68 19.81 13.18
N ILE A 273 12.62 20.93 12.45
CA ILE A 273 13.64 21.29 11.46
C ILE A 273 14.95 21.64 12.14
N ASN A 274 14.93 22.49 13.17
CA ASN A 274 16.16 22.86 13.87
C ASN A 274 16.76 21.64 14.58
N ASP A 275 15.94 20.73 15.08
CA ASP A 275 16.43 19.49 15.70
C ASP A 275 17.10 18.57 14.68
N LEU A 276 16.53 18.45 13.48
CA LEU A 276 17.18 17.78 12.36
C LEU A 276 18.49 18.48 11.95
N GLU A 277 18.51 19.81 11.85
CA GLU A 277 19.73 20.56 11.50
C GLU A 277 20.83 20.41 12.53
N LYS A 278 20.52 20.47 13.83
CA LYS A 278 21.49 20.21 14.90
C LYS A 278 22.07 18.81 14.77
N LYS A 279 21.22 17.82 14.55
CA LYS A 279 21.58 16.40 14.48
C LYS A 279 22.39 16.05 13.23
N TYR A 280 22.01 16.60 12.08
CA TYR A 280 22.56 16.27 10.76
C TYR A 280 23.38 17.40 10.16
N SER A 281 23.86 18.32 10.99
CA SER A 281 24.75 19.40 10.60
C SER A 281 25.97 18.82 9.86
N ASN A 282 26.09 19.18 8.58
CA ASN A 282 27.02 18.52 7.68
C ASN A 282 28.49 18.78 8.08
N PRO A 283 29.33 17.74 8.16
CA PRO A 283 30.76 17.94 8.38
C PRO A 283 31.36 18.78 7.25
N LYS A 284 32.32 19.65 7.57
CA LYS A 284 33.05 20.47 6.59
C LYS A 284 33.84 19.55 5.63
N LYS A 285 33.20 19.12 4.54
CA LYS A 285 33.85 18.38 3.46
C LYS A 285 34.64 19.33 2.57
N ALA A 286 35.76 18.84 2.05
CA ALA A 286 36.52 19.54 1.02
C ALA A 286 35.60 19.85 -0.17
N LYS A 287 35.68 21.08 -0.68
CA LYS A 287 34.85 21.51 -1.79
C LYS A 287 35.43 21.00 -3.10
N THR A 288 34.59 20.40 -3.95
CA THR A 288 34.96 19.94 -5.28
C THR A 288 34.20 20.70 -6.37
N ASN A 289 34.88 20.96 -7.48
CA ASN A 289 34.29 21.40 -8.74
C ASN A 289 34.39 20.33 -9.84
N GLN A 290 34.92 19.15 -9.52
CA GLN A 290 35.13 18.05 -10.45
C GLN A 290 34.61 16.73 -9.86
N ALA A 291 33.81 16.01 -10.63
CA ALA A 291 33.25 14.72 -10.23
C ALA A 291 32.77 13.92 -11.43
N LEU A 292 32.82 12.59 -11.32
CA LEU A 292 31.95 11.69 -12.08
C LEU A 292 30.68 11.46 -11.26
N ILE A 293 29.53 11.72 -11.86
CA ILE A 293 28.21 11.63 -11.24
C ILE A 293 27.51 10.43 -11.85
N ILE A 294 27.23 9.42 -11.03
CA ILE A 294 26.36 8.32 -11.44
C ILE A 294 24.91 8.76 -11.22
N PHE A 295 24.13 8.79 -12.32
CA PHE A 295 22.70 9.07 -12.31
C PHE A 295 21.91 7.78 -12.56
N LYS A 296 21.10 7.35 -11.59
CA LYS A 296 20.29 6.12 -11.68
C LYS A 296 18.79 6.35 -11.94
N SER A 297 18.15 5.43 -12.65
CA SER A 297 16.68 5.34 -12.70
C SER A 297 16.18 3.90 -12.97
N SER A 298 14.94 3.60 -12.60
CA SER A 298 14.37 2.23 -12.70
C SER A 298 13.77 1.89 -14.06
N VAL A 299 13.45 2.90 -14.87
CA VAL A 299 12.80 2.71 -16.19
C VAL A 299 13.84 2.48 -17.29
N ASN A 300 13.40 1.97 -18.44
CA ASN A 300 14.27 1.76 -19.61
C ASN A 300 14.67 3.08 -20.31
N THR A 301 15.65 3.00 -21.21
CA THR A 301 16.36 4.13 -21.85
C THR A 301 15.59 4.88 -22.93
N ASP A 302 14.29 4.65 -23.13
CA ASP A 302 13.53 5.27 -24.24
C ASP A 302 12.44 6.27 -23.77
N TYR A 303 12.39 6.56 -22.47
CA TYR A 303 11.25 7.24 -21.84
C TYR A 303 11.56 8.66 -21.36
N GLY A 304 10.53 9.37 -20.89
CA GLY A 304 10.64 10.76 -20.42
C GLY A 304 11.74 10.96 -19.38
N TYR A 305 11.99 9.97 -18.53
CA TYR A 305 13.11 9.99 -17.58
C TYR A 305 14.49 10.02 -18.25
N TRP A 306 14.67 9.21 -19.29
CA TRP A 306 15.90 9.19 -20.06
C TRP A 306 16.11 10.49 -20.81
N LYS A 307 15.08 11.00 -21.50
CA LYS A 307 15.12 12.29 -22.20
C LYS A 307 15.51 13.44 -21.27
N TYR A 308 14.93 13.47 -20.06
CA TYR A 308 15.32 14.40 -19.02
C TYR A 308 16.79 14.23 -18.62
N ALA A 309 17.23 13.00 -18.31
CA ALA A 309 18.57 12.74 -17.80
C ALA A 309 19.67 13.03 -18.83
N VAL A 310 19.42 12.74 -20.12
CA VAL A 310 20.30 13.12 -21.24
C VAL A 310 20.41 14.64 -21.32
N LYS A 311 19.28 15.36 -21.28
CA LYS A 311 19.30 16.82 -21.32
C LYS A 311 20.06 17.43 -20.14
N PHE A 312 19.85 16.89 -18.94
CA PHE A 312 20.59 17.29 -17.73
C PHE A 312 22.10 17.06 -17.89
N LYS A 313 22.50 15.87 -18.38
CA LYS A 313 23.90 15.51 -18.63
C LYS A 313 24.56 16.51 -19.57
N GLU A 314 23.94 16.78 -20.72
CA GLU A 314 24.45 17.73 -21.72
C GLU A 314 24.68 19.12 -21.12
N LEU A 315 23.65 19.66 -20.45
CA LEU A 315 23.69 21.00 -19.85
C LEU A 315 24.74 21.11 -18.73
N LEU A 316 24.83 20.11 -17.85
CA LEU A 316 25.79 20.12 -16.76
C LEU A 316 27.23 20.02 -17.25
N GLU A 317 27.50 19.14 -18.21
CA GLU A 317 28.82 18.98 -18.80
C GLU A 317 29.24 20.24 -19.54
N GLN A 318 28.31 20.91 -20.24
CA GLN A 318 28.55 22.20 -20.87
C GLN A 318 28.87 23.30 -19.84
N TYR A 319 28.01 23.52 -18.83
CA TYR A 319 28.21 24.59 -17.86
C TYR A 319 29.47 24.41 -17.01
N SER A 320 29.84 23.16 -16.74
CA SER A 320 31.04 22.85 -15.96
C SER A 320 32.30 22.72 -16.80
N ASN A 321 32.25 22.93 -18.12
CA ASN A 321 33.34 22.68 -19.05
C ASN A 321 33.95 21.28 -18.87
N GLY A 322 33.09 20.26 -18.73
CA GLY A 322 33.46 18.86 -18.56
C GLY A 322 34.02 18.49 -17.19
N LYS A 323 34.06 19.41 -16.21
CA LYS A 323 34.53 19.10 -14.84
C LYS A 323 33.52 18.24 -14.09
N LEU A 324 32.22 18.45 -14.29
CA LEU A 324 31.16 17.59 -13.74
C LEU A 324 30.63 16.72 -14.88
N ARG A 325 30.98 15.43 -14.88
CA ARG A 325 30.56 14.46 -15.90
C ARG A 325 29.47 13.56 -15.36
N VAL A 326 28.52 13.19 -16.20
CA VAL A 326 27.37 12.34 -15.82
C VAL A 326 27.43 11.00 -16.55
N GLU A 327 27.30 9.92 -15.81
CA GLU A 327 27.11 8.56 -16.32
C GLU A 327 25.68 8.09 -16.00
N LEU A 328 24.91 7.75 -17.03
CA LEU A 328 23.52 7.30 -16.87
C LEU A 328 23.46 5.78 -16.71
N ARG A 329 22.80 5.29 -15.66
CA ARG A 329 22.57 3.85 -15.40
C ARG A 329 21.08 3.59 -15.15
N PHE A 330 20.42 2.89 -16.06
CA PHE A 330 18.96 2.73 -16.06
C PHE A 330 18.58 1.25 -16.06
N GLY A 331 17.48 0.90 -15.39
CA GLY A 331 16.86 -0.43 -15.46
C GLY A 331 17.50 -1.54 -14.64
N ASP A 332 18.49 -1.23 -13.78
CA ASP A 332 19.28 -2.23 -13.03
C ASP A 332 18.86 -2.40 -11.55
N SER A 333 17.97 -1.54 -11.05
CA SER A 333 17.68 -1.41 -9.61
C SER A 333 16.22 -1.05 -9.34
N SER A 334 15.69 -1.43 -8.17
CA SER A 334 14.41 -0.91 -7.70
C SER A 334 14.52 0.58 -7.33
N GLU A 335 13.40 1.32 -7.36
CA GLU A 335 13.44 2.75 -6.98
C GLU A 335 13.80 2.98 -5.51
N HIS A 336 13.42 2.07 -4.60
CA HIS A 336 13.85 2.15 -3.21
C HIS A 336 15.38 1.96 -3.08
N ASP A 337 15.97 1.03 -3.84
CA ASP A 337 17.42 0.84 -3.87
C ASP A 337 18.16 2.04 -4.43
N ILE A 338 17.61 2.70 -5.45
CA ILE A 338 18.16 3.93 -5.99
C ILE A 338 18.20 5.04 -4.93
N VAL A 339 17.10 5.23 -4.16
CA VAL A 339 17.08 6.23 -3.08
C VAL A 339 18.10 5.88 -1.99
N MET A 340 18.20 4.61 -1.59
CA MET A 340 19.17 4.17 -0.58
C MET A 340 20.62 4.32 -1.07
N ASP A 341 20.92 4.02 -2.34
CA ASP A 341 22.25 4.25 -2.94
C ASP A 341 22.65 5.73 -2.90
N ILE A 342 21.71 6.63 -3.18
CA ILE A 342 21.94 8.09 -3.14
C ILE A 342 22.13 8.55 -1.68
N ALA A 343 21.30 8.05 -0.76
CA ALA A 343 21.40 8.37 0.67
C ALA A 343 22.72 7.91 1.28
N GLU A 344 23.22 6.74 0.90
CA GLU A 344 24.51 6.19 1.34
C GLU A 344 25.71 6.85 0.62
N GLY A 345 25.48 7.51 -0.51
CA GLY A 345 26.53 8.10 -1.35
C GLY A 345 27.22 7.11 -2.30
N ASN A 346 26.65 5.91 -2.49
CA ASN A 346 27.11 4.94 -3.49
C ASN A 346 26.90 5.46 -4.92
N THR A 347 25.85 6.27 -5.11
CA THR A 347 25.61 7.06 -6.32
C THR A 347 25.31 8.51 -5.96
N GLN A 348 25.52 9.43 -6.90
CA GLN A 348 25.37 10.86 -6.62
C GLN A 348 23.96 11.36 -6.89
N MET A 349 23.30 10.82 -7.93
CA MET A 349 22.02 11.32 -8.41
C MET A 349 21.11 10.18 -8.89
N GLY A 350 19.83 10.50 -9.02
CA GLY A 350 18.88 9.64 -9.71
C GLY A 350 17.50 10.26 -9.82
N MET A 351 16.58 9.54 -10.45
CA MET A 351 15.19 9.94 -10.57
C MET A 351 14.28 8.74 -10.40
N VAL A 352 13.29 8.92 -9.53
CA VAL A 352 12.33 7.90 -9.10
C VAL A 352 10.93 8.51 -9.05
N ALA A 353 9.88 7.71 -9.12
CA ALA A 353 8.52 8.19 -8.90
C ALA A 353 8.36 8.75 -7.48
N ILE A 354 7.64 9.87 -7.34
CA ILE A 354 7.49 10.58 -6.05
C ILE A 354 6.92 9.69 -4.93
N ASN A 355 6.02 8.77 -5.29
CA ASN A 355 5.41 7.82 -4.35
C ASN A 355 6.40 6.80 -3.79
N ASN A 356 7.55 6.58 -4.44
CA ASN A 356 8.62 5.69 -4.00
C ASN A 356 9.72 6.45 -3.24
N PHE A 357 9.80 7.77 -3.35
CA PHE A 357 10.63 8.61 -2.48
C PHE A 357 9.94 8.96 -1.15
N THR A 358 8.61 9.08 -1.16
CA THR A 358 7.80 9.44 0.03
C THR A 358 8.08 8.60 1.29
N PRO A 359 8.33 7.28 1.21
CA PRO A 359 8.69 6.48 2.40
C PRO A 359 9.99 6.92 3.10
N PHE A 360 10.87 7.64 2.41
CA PHE A 360 12.16 8.10 2.93
C PHE A 360 12.11 9.54 3.45
N ALA A 361 11.37 10.41 2.77
CA ALA A 361 11.24 11.84 3.10
C ALA A 361 9.75 12.24 3.17
N PRO A 362 9.14 12.32 4.36
CA PRO A 362 7.72 12.66 4.49
C PRO A 362 7.42 14.09 4.05
N SER A 363 8.40 15.00 4.11
CA SER A 363 8.24 16.40 3.68
C SER A 363 7.83 16.57 2.23
N ILE A 364 8.09 15.59 1.37
CA ILE A 364 7.62 15.60 -0.03
C ILE A 364 6.35 14.78 -0.25
N GLY A 365 5.81 14.15 0.81
CA GLY A 365 4.68 13.25 0.70
C GLY A 365 3.36 13.92 0.34
N PHE A 366 3.24 15.25 0.48
CA PHE A 366 2.08 15.99 -0.01
C PHE A 366 1.89 15.82 -1.52
N PHE A 367 2.97 15.57 -2.28
CA PHE A 367 2.85 15.26 -3.71
C PHE A 367 2.08 13.96 -3.97
N SER A 368 2.03 13.07 -2.98
CA SER A 368 1.35 11.78 -3.07
C SER A 368 -0.09 11.80 -2.55
N LEU A 369 -0.58 12.94 -2.04
CA LEU A 369 -1.98 13.05 -1.59
C LEU A 369 -2.94 13.00 -2.79
N PRO A 370 -4.01 12.20 -2.74
CA PRO A 370 -4.95 12.11 -3.85
C PRO A 370 -5.67 13.44 -4.05
N TYR A 371 -5.78 13.87 -5.30
CA TYR A 371 -6.37 15.14 -5.74
C TYR A 371 -5.69 16.38 -5.13
N MET A 372 -4.40 16.30 -4.78
CA MET A 372 -3.63 17.46 -4.35
C MET A 372 -3.46 18.50 -5.47
N PHE A 373 -3.23 18.06 -6.72
CA PHE A 373 -2.97 18.95 -7.85
C PHE A 373 -4.07 18.84 -8.92
N PRO A 374 -5.05 19.76 -8.91
CA PRO A 374 -6.14 19.74 -9.90
C PRO A 374 -5.64 20.02 -11.32
N THR A 375 -4.54 20.76 -11.46
CA THR A 375 -3.87 21.04 -12.74
C THR A 375 -2.36 20.78 -12.65
N LYS A 376 -1.72 20.56 -13.81
CA LYS A 376 -0.25 20.51 -13.90
C LYS A 376 0.37 21.84 -13.44
N ASP A 377 -0.28 22.96 -13.72
CA ASP A 377 0.22 24.28 -13.35
C ASP A 377 0.15 24.53 -11.84
N SER A 378 -0.84 23.99 -11.14
CA SER A 378 -0.86 23.97 -9.67
C SER A 378 0.39 23.28 -9.10
N ALA A 379 0.84 22.19 -9.70
CA ALA A 379 2.09 21.53 -9.30
C ALA A 379 3.32 22.37 -9.66
N LYS A 380 3.37 22.94 -10.87
CA LYS A 380 4.47 23.84 -11.27
C LYS A 380 4.58 25.07 -10.34
N LYS A 381 3.44 25.63 -9.89
CA LYS A 381 3.39 26.74 -8.93
C LYS A 381 4.18 26.41 -7.66
N ILE A 382 3.90 25.28 -6.99
CA ILE A 382 4.67 24.92 -5.79
C ILE A 382 6.12 24.55 -6.12
N ILE A 383 6.39 23.83 -7.22
CA ILE A 383 7.74 23.43 -7.63
C ILE A 383 8.65 24.66 -7.82
N ARG A 384 8.13 25.74 -8.42
CA ARG A 384 8.86 27.00 -8.66
C ARG A 384 8.80 27.98 -7.49
N HIS A 385 7.99 27.72 -6.47
CA HIS A 385 7.85 28.60 -5.32
C HIS A 385 9.01 28.43 -4.33
N LYS A 386 9.45 29.52 -3.69
CA LYS A 386 10.56 29.52 -2.70
C LYS A 386 10.41 28.48 -1.58
N LYS A 387 9.17 28.15 -1.22
CA LYS A 387 8.84 27.12 -0.22
C LYS A 387 9.42 25.75 -0.59
N MET A 388 9.60 25.47 -1.88
CA MET A 388 10.20 24.22 -2.35
C MET A 388 11.67 24.10 -1.95
N GLU A 389 12.42 25.21 -1.78
CA GLU A 389 13.79 25.13 -1.27
C GLU A 389 13.83 24.72 0.21
N GLU A 390 12.89 25.24 1.03
CA GLU A 390 12.72 24.83 2.42
C GLU A 390 12.33 23.35 2.53
N ILE A 391 11.38 22.90 1.69
CA ILE A 391 10.96 21.50 1.64
C ILE A 391 12.12 20.61 1.17
N ALA A 392 12.89 21.03 0.17
CA ALA A 392 14.05 20.27 -0.31
C ALA A 392 15.15 20.16 0.75
N LEU A 393 15.37 21.20 1.55
CA LEU A 393 16.28 21.15 2.71
C LEU A 393 15.76 20.18 3.77
N ARG A 394 14.48 20.24 4.11
CA ARG A 394 13.87 19.29 5.04
C ARG A 394 14.01 17.85 4.56
N SER A 395 13.71 17.60 3.28
CA SER A 395 13.88 16.28 2.66
C SER A 395 15.32 15.77 2.75
N ALA A 396 16.29 16.67 2.53
CA ALA A 396 17.71 16.37 2.67
C ALA A 396 18.10 15.99 4.11
N LEU A 397 17.56 16.69 5.11
CA LEU A 397 17.81 16.38 6.52
C LEU A 397 17.12 15.08 6.96
N GLU A 398 15.91 14.81 6.44
CA GLU A 398 15.14 13.60 6.75
C GLU A 398 15.79 12.34 6.16
N SER A 399 16.34 12.44 4.95
CA SER A 399 16.70 11.27 4.14
C SER A 399 18.15 11.23 3.62
N ASN A 400 18.93 12.29 3.84
CA ASN A 400 20.22 12.53 3.16
C ASN A 400 20.11 12.62 1.62
N VAL A 401 18.89 12.84 1.11
CA VAL A 401 18.58 12.95 -0.32
C VAL A 401 17.77 14.23 -0.56
N ARG A 402 18.20 15.02 -1.53
CA ARG A 402 17.62 16.33 -1.86
C ARG A 402 16.96 16.28 -3.24
N PRO A 403 15.70 16.70 -3.39
CA PRO A 403 15.13 16.99 -4.71
C PRO A 403 15.69 18.32 -5.26
N LEU A 404 16.12 18.32 -6.53
CA LEU A 404 16.63 19.50 -7.25
C LEU A 404 15.61 20.09 -8.22
N SER A 405 14.84 19.24 -8.88
CA SER A 405 13.78 19.58 -9.84
C SER A 405 12.83 18.39 -9.95
N PHE A 406 11.76 18.53 -10.74
CA PHE A 406 10.65 17.60 -10.82
C PHE A 406 10.19 17.39 -12.27
N PHE A 407 10.32 16.16 -12.74
CA PHE A 407 9.60 15.70 -13.92
C PHE A 407 8.09 15.65 -13.63
N ILE A 408 7.25 16.02 -14.60
CA ILE A 408 5.79 15.86 -14.57
C ILE A 408 5.40 14.97 -15.77
N GLY A 409 4.93 13.74 -15.49
CA GLY A 409 4.62 12.77 -16.54
C GLY A 409 3.20 12.79 -17.05
N GLY A 410 2.26 13.35 -16.28
CA GLY A 410 0.84 13.31 -16.59
C GLY A 410 0.02 12.79 -15.41
N TYR A 411 -1.30 12.81 -15.58
CA TYR A 411 -2.21 12.26 -14.59
C TYR A 411 -2.22 10.74 -14.65
N ARG A 412 -2.31 10.09 -13.49
CA ARG A 412 -2.52 8.64 -13.43
C ARG A 412 -3.96 8.34 -13.87
N LEU A 413 -4.09 7.50 -14.89
CA LEU A 413 -5.36 7.03 -15.44
C LEU A 413 -5.56 5.57 -15.04
N LEU A 414 -6.80 5.17 -14.80
CA LEU A 414 -7.13 3.77 -14.49
C LEU A 414 -7.36 3.00 -15.79
N ALA A 415 -6.65 1.91 -16.01
CA ALA A 415 -6.86 1.05 -17.17
C ALA A 415 -7.13 -0.41 -16.76
N ASN A 416 -8.07 -1.05 -17.44
CA ASN A 416 -8.46 -2.44 -17.16
C ASN A 416 -8.88 -3.23 -18.42
N SER A 417 -8.92 -4.56 -18.29
CA SER A 417 -9.27 -5.52 -19.35
C SER A 417 -10.76 -5.85 -19.47
N GLU A 418 -11.57 -5.52 -18.45
CA GLU A 418 -12.89 -6.12 -18.24
C GLU A 418 -14.05 -5.24 -18.72
N ARG A 419 -14.08 -3.96 -18.30
CA ARG A 419 -15.24 -3.08 -18.54
C ARG A 419 -14.93 -1.58 -18.40
N PRO A 420 -15.77 -0.69 -18.96
CA PRO A 420 -15.76 0.73 -18.62
C PRO A 420 -16.03 0.96 -17.13
N ILE A 421 -15.34 1.94 -16.54
CA ILE A 421 -15.50 2.33 -15.13
C ILE A 421 -15.89 3.80 -15.10
N LYS A 422 -17.09 4.10 -14.59
CA LYS A 422 -17.63 5.47 -14.52
C LYS A 422 -17.92 5.92 -13.10
N ARG A 423 -18.18 4.98 -12.18
CA ARG A 423 -18.37 5.19 -10.75
C ARG A 423 -17.38 4.33 -9.96
N SER A 424 -17.03 4.75 -8.75
CA SER A 424 -16.15 3.95 -7.87
C SER A 424 -16.71 2.54 -7.62
N ALA A 425 -18.05 2.41 -7.55
CA ALA A 425 -18.73 1.13 -7.40
C ALA A 425 -18.45 0.13 -8.55
N ASP A 426 -18.14 0.62 -9.75
CA ASP A 426 -17.84 -0.24 -10.89
C ASP A 426 -16.50 -0.97 -10.72
N LEU A 427 -15.64 -0.55 -9.79
CA LEU A 427 -14.39 -1.24 -9.45
C LEU A 427 -14.61 -2.61 -8.82
N ARG A 428 -15.80 -2.87 -8.26
CA ARG A 428 -16.08 -4.09 -7.48
C ARG A 428 -15.71 -5.36 -8.26
N GLY A 429 -14.89 -6.22 -7.65
CA GLY A 429 -14.43 -7.47 -8.27
C GLY A 429 -13.29 -7.32 -9.28
N LEU A 430 -12.82 -6.09 -9.58
CA LEU A 430 -11.59 -5.90 -10.35
C LEU A 430 -10.36 -6.02 -9.45
N LYS A 431 -9.35 -6.71 -9.96
CA LYS A 431 -8.02 -6.78 -9.36
C LYS A 431 -7.14 -5.68 -9.96
N ILE A 432 -7.13 -4.52 -9.33
CA ILE A 432 -6.35 -3.37 -9.80
C ILE A 432 -5.02 -3.31 -9.08
N ARG A 433 -3.92 -3.32 -9.85
CA ARG A 433 -2.58 -3.06 -9.33
C ARG A 433 -2.40 -1.58 -9.02
N VAL A 434 -1.76 -1.30 -7.89
CA VAL A 434 -1.21 0.01 -7.52
C VAL A 434 0.26 -0.12 -7.13
N PRO A 435 1.07 0.95 -7.18
CA PRO A 435 2.40 0.97 -6.54
C PRO A 435 2.34 0.64 -5.05
N GLN A 436 3.47 0.23 -4.48
CA GLN A 436 3.62 -0.06 -3.04
C GLN A 436 3.67 1.21 -2.18
N ASN A 437 2.70 2.10 -2.38
CA ASN A 437 2.56 3.37 -1.69
C ASN A 437 1.20 3.43 -0.99
N GLN A 438 1.23 3.78 0.30
CA GLN A 438 0.03 3.70 1.13
C GLN A 438 -1.04 4.73 0.75
N PHE A 439 -0.67 5.92 0.26
CA PHE A 439 -1.65 6.90 -0.20
C PHE A 439 -2.50 6.31 -1.33
N MET A 440 -1.86 5.62 -2.28
CA MET A 440 -2.55 4.98 -3.40
C MET A 440 -3.38 3.78 -2.96
N VAL A 441 -2.84 2.92 -2.08
CA VAL A 441 -3.56 1.77 -1.53
C VAL A 441 -4.84 2.22 -0.81
N GLU A 442 -4.73 3.20 0.10
CA GLU A 442 -5.89 3.71 0.83
C GLU A 442 -6.87 4.49 -0.05
N THR A 443 -6.39 5.14 -1.12
CA THR A 443 -7.28 5.79 -2.08
C THR A 443 -8.19 4.77 -2.75
N PHE A 444 -7.66 3.64 -3.24
CA PHE A 444 -8.46 2.58 -3.84
C PHE A 444 -9.36 1.86 -2.82
N ARG A 445 -8.89 1.68 -1.57
CA ARG A 445 -9.74 1.20 -0.46
C ARG A 445 -10.91 2.15 -0.21
N SER A 446 -10.69 3.47 -0.26
CA SER A 446 -11.76 4.46 -0.12
C SER A 446 -12.80 4.38 -1.25
N TRP A 447 -12.41 3.88 -2.42
CA TRP A 447 -13.30 3.61 -3.55
C TRP A 447 -13.97 2.24 -3.51
N GLY A 448 -13.73 1.44 -2.47
CA GLY A 448 -14.46 0.21 -2.19
C GLY A 448 -13.81 -1.07 -2.73
N ILE A 449 -12.51 -1.04 -3.09
CA ILE A 449 -11.75 -2.25 -3.44
C ILE A 449 -10.43 -2.33 -2.69
N GLU A 450 -9.94 -3.55 -2.47
CA GLU A 450 -8.59 -3.79 -1.96
C GLU A 450 -7.64 -3.97 -3.17
N PRO A 451 -6.72 -3.02 -3.42
CA PRO A 451 -5.86 -3.08 -4.59
C PRO A 451 -4.66 -4.04 -4.40
N TYR A 452 -3.93 -4.30 -5.48
CA TYR A 452 -2.77 -5.19 -5.51
C TYR A 452 -1.46 -4.38 -5.53
N PRO A 453 -0.77 -4.20 -4.39
CA PRO A 453 0.47 -3.44 -4.35
C PRO A 453 1.63 -4.27 -4.93
N LEU A 454 2.05 -3.96 -6.15
CA LEU A 454 3.17 -4.64 -6.84
C LEU A 454 4.23 -3.64 -7.30
N PRO A 455 5.54 -3.96 -7.23
CA PRO A 455 6.58 -3.13 -7.82
C PRO A 455 6.45 -3.12 -9.37
N TRP A 456 6.98 -2.08 -10.02
CA TRP A 456 6.81 -1.87 -11.46
C TRP A 456 7.25 -3.08 -12.33
N PRO A 457 8.39 -3.74 -12.07
CA PRO A 457 8.83 -4.90 -12.88
C PRO A 457 7.87 -6.09 -12.87
N GLU A 458 6.97 -6.20 -11.88
CA GLU A 458 6.03 -7.31 -11.74
C GLU A 458 4.67 -7.06 -12.43
N VAL A 459 4.41 -5.84 -12.91
CA VAL A 459 3.09 -5.44 -13.41
C VAL A 459 2.72 -6.16 -14.71
N TYR A 460 3.60 -6.12 -15.72
CA TYR A 460 3.30 -6.76 -17.01
C TYR A 460 3.20 -8.29 -16.90
N PRO A 461 4.12 -9.01 -16.22
CA PRO A 461 3.95 -10.44 -15.97
C PRO A 461 2.63 -10.77 -15.26
N ALA A 462 2.21 -9.95 -14.29
CA ALA A 462 0.95 -10.16 -13.58
C ALA A 462 -0.29 -9.92 -14.46
N LEU A 463 -0.24 -8.93 -15.37
CA LEU A 463 -1.29 -8.70 -16.37
C LEU A 463 -1.36 -9.85 -17.40
N GLU A 464 -0.22 -10.28 -17.93
CA GLU A 464 -0.14 -11.38 -18.92
C GLU A 464 -0.67 -12.70 -18.35
N ALA A 465 -0.29 -13.00 -17.11
CA ALA A 465 -0.78 -14.15 -16.37
C ALA A 465 -2.24 -14.00 -15.88
N LYS A 466 -2.89 -12.85 -16.17
CA LYS A 466 -4.26 -12.51 -15.72
C LYS A 466 -4.45 -12.61 -14.20
N LEU A 467 -3.38 -12.37 -13.44
CA LEU A 467 -3.43 -12.29 -11.98
C LEU A 467 -4.07 -10.98 -11.51
N ILE A 468 -3.95 -9.93 -12.34
CA ILE A 468 -4.60 -8.63 -12.18
C ILE A 468 -5.38 -8.27 -13.45
N ASN A 469 -6.47 -7.52 -13.29
CA ASN A 469 -7.34 -7.07 -14.41
C ASN A 469 -6.97 -5.68 -14.90
N GLY A 470 -6.17 -4.94 -14.15
CA GLY A 470 -5.88 -3.56 -14.47
C GLY A 470 -4.80 -2.97 -13.60
N GLN A 471 -4.42 -1.76 -13.96
CA GLN A 471 -3.45 -0.95 -13.25
C GLN A 471 -3.78 0.51 -13.46
N GLU A 472 -3.10 1.40 -12.75
CA GLU A 472 -3.21 2.83 -12.95
C GLU A 472 -1.82 3.44 -13.15
N ASN A 473 -1.69 4.37 -14.10
CA ASN A 473 -0.46 5.09 -14.42
C ASN A 473 -0.77 6.20 -15.44
N PRO A 474 0.11 7.20 -15.62
CA PRO A 474 0.01 8.08 -16.77
C PRO A 474 0.30 7.31 -18.06
N MET A 475 -0.21 7.83 -19.18
CA MET A 475 -0.10 7.16 -20.49
C MET A 475 1.36 6.78 -20.80
N ASN A 476 2.29 7.72 -20.72
CA ASN A 476 3.70 7.46 -21.02
C ASN A 476 4.32 6.29 -20.22
N ILE A 477 3.95 6.11 -18.94
CA ILE A 477 4.40 4.98 -18.12
C ILE A 477 3.61 3.71 -18.42
N MET A 478 2.29 3.81 -18.61
CA MET A 478 1.43 2.68 -18.96
C MET A 478 1.91 1.98 -20.25
N PHE A 479 2.48 2.75 -21.19
CA PHE A 479 3.08 2.22 -22.42
C PHE A 479 4.60 2.02 -22.34
N SER A 480 5.22 2.09 -21.14
CA SER A 480 6.68 2.11 -20.97
C SER A 480 7.43 0.76 -20.92
N GLY A 481 6.83 -0.33 -21.40
CA GLY A 481 7.47 -1.66 -21.38
C GLY A 481 7.16 -2.55 -22.58
N ILE A 482 6.55 -1.98 -23.61
CA ILE A 482 5.96 -2.72 -24.71
C ILE A 482 6.92 -2.73 -25.91
N LYS A 483 7.97 -3.52 -25.81
CA LYS A 483 8.83 -3.83 -26.97
C LYS A 483 9.01 -5.33 -27.16
N LYS A 484 8.05 -6.13 -26.70
CA LYS A 484 8.06 -7.59 -26.84
C LYS A 484 6.66 -8.08 -27.15
N ASP A 485 6.44 -8.41 -28.41
CA ASP A 485 5.45 -9.33 -29.01
C ASP A 485 3.94 -9.17 -28.69
N ARG A 486 3.54 -8.32 -27.74
CA ARG A 486 2.15 -7.92 -27.48
C ARG A 486 2.08 -6.49 -27.00
N GLU A 487 1.17 -5.74 -27.60
CA GLU A 487 0.98 -4.35 -27.24
C GLU A 487 0.04 -4.18 -26.04
N VAL A 488 0.19 -3.14 -25.21
CA VAL A 488 -0.67 -2.95 -24.00
C VAL A 488 -2.15 -2.90 -24.33
N TRP A 489 -2.52 -2.35 -25.49
CA TRP A 489 -3.91 -2.31 -25.94
C TRP A 489 -4.51 -3.70 -26.24
N GLU A 490 -3.69 -4.75 -26.33
CA GLU A 490 -4.17 -6.14 -26.41
C GLU A 490 -4.54 -6.71 -25.04
N ILE A 491 -3.98 -6.14 -23.97
CA ILE A 491 -4.17 -6.57 -22.58
C ILE A 491 -5.20 -5.67 -21.87
N LEU A 492 -5.05 -4.35 -21.98
CA LEU A 492 -5.90 -3.34 -21.37
C LEU A 492 -6.79 -2.70 -22.43
N LYS A 493 -8.11 -2.70 -22.21
CA LYS A 493 -9.10 -2.28 -23.21
C LYS A 493 -9.82 -0.98 -22.84
N TYR A 494 -9.97 -0.70 -21.55
CA TYR A 494 -10.75 0.43 -21.05
C TYR A 494 -9.85 1.34 -20.22
N VAL A 495 -9.93 2.65 -20.44
CA VAL A 495 -9.19 3.67 -19.70
C VAL A 495 -10.17 4.69 -19.12
N THR A 496 -10.15 4.90 -17.81
CA THR A 496 -10.93 5.93 -17.12
C THR A 496 -10.03 7.09 -16.68
N ASN A 497 -10.42 8.29 -17.08
CA ASN A 497 -9.73 9.54 -16.76
C ASN A 497 -10.04 10.03 -15.33
N ILE A 498 -9.65 9.25 -14.31
CA ILE A 498 -9.93 9.55 -12.88
C ILE A 498 -9.05 10.64 -12.26
N ARG A 499 -7.94 11.04 -12.93
CA ARG A 499 -6.98 12.13 -12.59
C ARG A 499 -6.62 12.32 -11.11
N TYR A 500 -6.76 11.28 -10.29
CA TYR A 500 -6.65 11.36 -8.83
C TYR A 500 -5.22 11.65 -8.33
N PHE A 501 -4.22 11.43 -9.18
CA PHE A 501 -2.82 11.57 -8.79
C PHE A 501 -2.03 12.12 -9.98
N LEU A 502 -1.34 13.23 -9.78
CA LEU A 502 -0.41 13.76 -10.78
C LEU A 502 0.94 13.09 -10.60
N PHE A 503 1.41 12.34 -11.60
CA PHE A 503 2.69 11.68 -11.52
C PHE A 503 3.83 12.69 -11.67
N THR A 504 4.59 12.84 -10.59
CA THR A 504 5.84 13.59 -10.56
C THR A 504 7.00 12.68 -10.22
N ALA A 505 8.20 13.06 -10.65
CA ALA A 505 9.42 12.34 -10.34
C ALA A 505 10.54 13.35 -10.02
N PRO A 506 11.01 13.43 -8.77
CA PRO A 506 12.09 14.33 -8.43
C PRO A 506 13.41 13.82 -9.01
N HIS A 507 14.20 14.75 -9.54
CA HIS A 507 15.64 14.56 -9.70
C HIS A 507 16.28 14.70 -8.32
N LEU A 508 16.76 13.59 -7.79
CA LEU A 508 17.38 13.45 -6.49
C LEU A 508 18.90 13.59 -6.57
N ILE A 509 19.50 14.26 -5.58
CA ILE A 509 20.94 14.29 -5.35
C ILE A 509 21.24 13.88 -3.90
N SER A 510 22.36 13.19 -3.69
CA SER A 510 22.89 12.92 -2.35
C SER A 510 23.21 14.25 -1.66
N GLU A 511 22.66 14.50 -0.48
CA GLU A 511 22.90 15.76 0.25
C GLU A 511 24.39 15.89 0.61
N ASN A 512 25.00 14.78 1.00
CA ASN A 512 26.44 14.67 1.20
C ASN A 512 27.26 15.15 -0.01
N PHE A 513 26.87 14.71 -1.21
CA PHE A 513 27.54 15.13 -2.45
C PHE A 513 27.23 16.59 -2.77
N TYR A 514 25.96 17.01 -2.68
CA TYR A 514 25.53 18.38 -2.89
C TYR A 514 26.35 19.36 -2.04
N GLN A 515 26.56 19.04 -0.75
CA GLN A 515 27.34 19.88 0.15
C GLN A 515 28.84 19.84 -0.11
N SER A 516 29.36 18.81 -0.78
CA SER A 516 30.75 18.79 -1.24
C SER A 516 30.99 19.70 -2.45
N LEU A 517 29.95 20.11 -3.18
CA LEU A 517 30.11 20.99 -4.35
C LEU A 517 30.50 22.42 -3.96
N THR A 518 31.35 23.05 -4.78
CA THR A 518 31.58 24.51 -4.71
C THR A 518 30.28 25.29 -4.95
N LYS A 519 30.25 26.57 -4.55
CA LYS A 519 29.08 27.45 -4.81
C LYS A 519 28.73 27.50 -6.30
N GLU A 520 29.75 27.62 -7.15
CA GLU A 520 29.60 27.65 -8.61
C GLU A 520 29.06 26.32 -9.15
N SER A 521 29.62 25.18 -8.73
CA SER A 521 29.12 23.86 -9.11
C SER A 521 27.67 23.62 -8.68
N LYS A 522 27.26 24.11 -7.50
CA LYS A 522 25.85 24.06 -7.07
C LYS A 522 24.94 24.85 -8.01
N ILE A 523 25.40 26.01 -8.51
CA ILE A 523 24.66 26.82 -9.48
C ILE A 523 24.52 26.06 -10.79
N PHE A 524 25.60 25.46 -11.32
CA PHE A 524 25.55 24.69 -12.56
C PHE A 524 24.61 23.49 -12.46
N VAL A 525 24.68 22.73 -11.37
CA VAL A 525 23.81 21.57 -11.13
C VAL A 525 22.34 21.99 -11.04
N LYS A 526 22.01 23.03 -10.24
CA LYS A 526 20.64 23.54 -10.12
C LYS A 526 20.12 24.05 -11.47
N LYS A 527 20.92 24.86 -12.18
CA LYS A 527 20.55 25.43 -13.48
C LYS A 527 20.28 24.34 -14.52
N ALA A 528 21.19 23.37 -14.66
CA ALA A 528 21.02 22.25 -15.58
C ALA A 528 19.76 21.43 -15.25
N ALA A 529 19.47 21.19 -13.97
CA ALA A 529 18.29 20.45 -13.55
C ALA A 529 16.98 21.20 -13.86
N MET A 530 16.94 22.53 -13.65
CA MET A 530 15.78 23.38 -13.92
C MET A 530 15.49 23.54 -15.42
N GLU A 531 16.52 23.66 -16.26
CA GLU A 531 16.37 23.75 -17.71
C GLU A 531 15.97 22.39 -18.32
N ALA A 532 16.51 21.28 -17.81
CA ALA A 532 16.06 19.95 -18.20
C ALA A 532 14.60 19.68 -17.79
N GLU A 533 14.16 20.23 -16.66
CA GLU A 533 12.78 20.16 -16.18
C GLU A 533 11.81 20.91 -17.10
N GLU A 534 12.15 22.13 -17.50
CA GLU A 534 11.35 22.91 -18.44
C GLU A 534 11.25 22.22 -19.80
N TYR A 535 12.39 21.75 -20.32
CA TYR A 535 12.46 20.96 -21.54
C TYR A 535 11.51 19.75 -21.51
N ILE A 536 11.51 18.98 -20.42
CA ILE A 536 10.71 17.75 -20.37
C ILE A 536 9.21 18.02 -20.16
N TRP A 537 8.82 19.11 -19.47
CA TRP A 537 7.41 19.47 -19.29
C TRP A 537 6.71 19.76 -20.62
N ASP A 538 7.40 20.44 -21.54
CA ASP A 538 6.89 20.74 -22.87
C ASP A 538 6.73 19.47 -23.71
N ILE A 539 7.71 18.57 -23.63
CA ILE A 539 7.69 17.30 -24.35
C ILE A 539 6.58 16.39 -23.85
N MET A 540 6.46 16.19 -22.52
CA MET A 540 5.45 15.30 -21.95
C MET A 540 4.03 15.76 -22.26
N SER A 541 3.79 17.06 -22.33
CA SER A 541 2.46 17.59 -22.69
C SER A 541 2.08 17.26 -24.14
N LYS A 542 3.04 17.26 -25.07
CA LYS A 542 2.81 16.89 -26.48
C LYS A 542 2.66 15.38 -26.65
N GLU A 543 3.51 14.59 -25.98
CA GLU A 543 3.52 13.13 -26.09
C GLU A 543 2.28 12.47 -25.48
N GLU A 544 1.73 13.02 -24.40
CA GLU A 544 0.52 12.48 -23.75
C GLU A 544 -0.67 12.42 -24.72
N GLN A 545 -0.93 13.50 -25.46
CA GLN A 545 -2.04 13.54 -26.42
C GLN A 545 -1.83 12.56 -27.58
N GLN A 546 -0.60 12.48 -28.11
CA GLN A 546 -0.25 11.55 -29.18
C GLN A 546 -0.46 10.09 -28.74
N LEU A 547 -0.10 9.74 -27.50
CA LEU A 547 -0.32 8.40 -26.95
C LEU A 547 -1.81 8.09 -26.77
N ILE A 548 -2.63 9.07 -26.36
CA ILE A 548 -4.09 8.91 -26.25
C ILE A 548 -4.71 8.64 -27.62
N ASP A 549 -4.34 9.42 -28.64
CA ASP A 549 -4.88 9.27 -29.98
C ASP A 549 -4.44 7.93 -30.61
N LEU A 550 -3.19 7.54 -30.39
CA LEU A 550 -2.70 6.21 -30.77
C LEU A 550 -3.49 5.10 -30.06
N ALA A 551 -3.65 5.16 -28.75
CA ALA A 551 -4.39 4.15 -27.97
C ALA A 551 -5.85 4.00 -28.45
N LYS A 552 -6.53 5.11 -28.76
CA LYS A 552 -7.88 5.10 -29.37
C LYS A 552 -7.86 4.45 -30.75
N SER A 553 -6.88 4.78 -31.60
CA SER A 553 -6.74 4.18 -32.94
C SER A 553 -6.51 2.66 -32.88
N LYS A 554 -5.95 2.17 -31.77
CA LYS A 554 -5.75 0.74 -31.48
C LYS A 554 -6.94 0.08 -30.78
N GLY A 555 -8.05 0.79 -30.60
CA GLY A 555 -9.31 0.23 -30.09
C GLY A 555 -9.53 0.36 -28.58
N MET A 556 -8.65 1.05 -27.84
CA MET A 556 -8.91 1.31 -26.41
C MET A 556 -10.05 2.31 -26.24
N ILE A 557 -10.93 2.03 -25.27
CA ILE A 557 -12.12 2.83 -24.97
C ILE A 557 -11.80 3.76 -23.79
N PHE A 558 -11.88 5.06 -24.03
CA PHE A 558 -11.67 6.08 -23.00
C PHE A 558 -13.01 6.55 -22.42
N THR A 559 -13.11 6.55 -21.10
CA THR A 559 -14.24 7.08 -20.34
C THR A 559 -13.79 8.09 -19.29
N SER A 560 -14.74 8.87 -18.78
CA SER A 560 -14.52 9.77 -17.64
C SER A 560 -15.45 9.37 -16.49
N PRO A 561 -15.11 9.72 -15.24
CA PRO A 561 -16.03 9.61 -14.12
C PRO A 561 -17.37 10.31 -14.41
N GLU A 562 -18.48 9.70 -14.02
CA GLU A 562 -19.81 10.33 -14.10
C GLU A 562 -19.97 11.49 -13.09
N ASN A 563 -19.34 11.35 -11.92
CA ASN A 563 -19.30 12.36 -10.87
C ASN A 563 -17.94 12.29 -10.18
N GLU A 564 -16.94 13.00 -10.69
CA GLU A 564 -15.58 12.97 -10.13
C GLU A 564 -15.54 13.55 -8.71
N THR A 565 -16.10 14.74 -8.51
CA THR A 565 -16.03 15.46 -7.23
C THR A 565 -16.81 14.75 -6.12
N GLY A 566 -18.06 14.36 -6.36
CA GLY A 566 -18.96 13.81 -5.34
C GLY A 566 -18.77 12.32 -5.04
N ASP A 567 -18.03 11.59 -5.88
CA ASP A 567 -17.74 10.18 -5.66
C ASP A 567 -16.25 9.96 -5.40
N TRP A 568 -15.41 10.18 -6.42
CA TRP A 568 -14.00 9.81 -6.40
C TRP A 568 -13.17 10.73 -5.52
N GLU A 569 -13.25 12.04 -5.74
CA GLU A 569 -12.48 13.05 -5.00
C GLU A 569 -12.90 13.11 -3.54
N PHE A 570 -14.20 13.15 -3.25
CA PHE A 570 -14.72 13.17 -1.88
C PHE A 570 -14.20 11.99 -1.05
N LYS A 571 -14.33 10.75 -1.56
CA LYS A 571 -13.86 9.54 -0.88
C LYS A 571 -12.34 9.52 -0.70
N ALA A 572 -11.61 9.93 -1.75
CA ALA A 572 -10.15 9.93 -1.71
C ALA A 572 -9.59 11.01 -0.76
N LYS A 573 -10.13 12.23 -0.77
CA LYS A 573 -9.69 13.30 0.15
C LYS A 573 -10.01 13.01 1.61
N ALA A 574 -11.03 12.19 1.90
CA ALA A 574 -11.34 11.77 3.26
C ALA A 574 -10.19 11.00 3.95
N ILE A 575 -9.18 10.52 3.21
CA ILE A 575 -8.01 9.87 3.80
C ILE A 575 -6.97 10.87 4.31
N TRP A 576 -6.94 12.12 3.85
CA TRP A 576 -5.82 13.06 4.04
C TRP A 576 -5.39 13.22 5.51
N SER A 577 -6.35 13.42 6.41
CA SER A 577 -6.08 13.62 7.84
C SER A 577 -5.37 12.44 8.50
N LYS A 578 -5.56 11.22 7.98
CA LYS A 578 -4.87 10.02 8.44
C LYS A 578 -3.42 9.93 7.95
N PHE A 579 -3.02 10.79 7.02
CA PHE A 579 -1.75 10.71 6.29
C PHE A 579 -0.83 11.93 6.45
N TYR A 580 -1.23 12.96 7.20
CA TYR A 580 -0.38 14.14 7.40
C TYR A 580 1.01 13.81 7.96
N PHE A 581 1.13 12.80 8.84
CA PHE A 581 2.42 12.32 9.34
C PHE A 581 3.36 11.75 8.26
N ARG A 582 2.84 11.42 7.07
CA ARG A 582 3.60 10.97 5.90
C ARG A 582 3.67 12.02 4.80
N ALA A 583 2.97 13.14 4.96
CA ALA A 583 2.91 14.25 4.01
C ALA A 583 3.63 15.51 4.54
N GLY A 584 4.45 15.35 5.60
CA GLY A 584 5.27 16.41 6.17
C GLY A 584 4.54 17.26 7.22
N GLY A 585 3.36 16.84 7.66
CA GLY A 585 2.54 17.51 8.65
C GLY A 585 1.38 18.29 8.04
N GLU A 586 0.32 18.49 8.83
CA GLU A 586 -0.88 19.20 8.41
C GLU A 586 -0.60 20.65 7.99
N GLU A 587 0.26 21.34 8.76
CA GLU A 587 0.64 22.72 8.46
C GLU A 587 1.31 22.86 7.10
N LEU A 588 2.22 21.93 6.77
CA LEU A 588 2.87 21.92 5.46
C LEU A 588 1.86 21.71 4.33
N VAL A 589 0.98 20.72 4.48
CA VAL A 589 -0.05 20.42 3.48
C VAL A 589 -0.98 21.63 3.28
N ASN A 590 -1.43 22.26 4.37
CA ASN A 590 -2.26 23.46 4.32
C ASN A 590 -1.52 24.65 3.70
N SER A 591 -0.23 24.81 3.97
CA SER A 591 0.61 25.84 3.34
C SER A 591 0.73 25.61 1.83
N VAL A 592 0.97 24.38 1.39
CA VAL A 592 1.05 24.06 -0.04
C VAL A 592 -0.31 24.29 -0.70
N ASN A 593 -1.40 23.84 -0.07
CA ASN A 593 -2.74 24.01 -0.61
C ASN A 593 -3.09 25.50 -0.80
N ARG A 594 -2.66 26.38 0.11
CA ARG A 594 -2.79 27.84 -0.10
C ARG A 594 -1.98 28.33 -1.30
N ILE A 595 -0.70 27.94 -1.42
CA ILE A 595 0.18 28.37 -2.51
C ILE A 595 -0.39 27.97 -3.88
N ILE A 596 -0.88 26.73 -4.02
CA ILE A 596 -1.31 26.23 -5.34
C ILE A 596 -2.69 26.75 -5.78
N ASN A 597 -3.47 27.29 -4.84
CA ASN A 597 -4.80 27.88 -5.08
C ASN A 597 -4.79 29.42 -5.06
N GLN A 598 -3.64 30.07 -4.81
CA GLN A 598 -3.50 31.51 -5.03
C GLN A 598 -3.56 31.78 -6.54
N GLU A 599 -4.39 32.74 -6.94
CA GLU A 599 -4.56 33.16 -8.34
C GLU A 599 -3.26 33.68 -8.94
#